data_AF-A0A7S4KVN2-F1
#
_entry.id   AF-A0A7S4KVN2-F1
#
_cell.length_a   1.000
_cell.length_b   1.000
_cell.length_c   1.000
_cell.angle_alpha   90.00
_cell.angle_beta   90.00
_cell.angle_gamma   90.00
#
_symmetry.space_group_name_H-M   'P 1'
#
loop_
_entity.id
_entity.type
_entity.pdbx_description
1 polymer ?
#
loop_
_entity_poly.entity_id
_entity_poly.type
_entity_poly.pdbx_seq_one_letter_code
_entity_poly.pdbx_strand_id
1 'polypeptide(L)'
;EVFASLMGMRQFVEAARAAQGLALGSPEDLGSSPSCPYSNWVLPSRLLCGPYPGHDGVNFSTFQEAKENMDRILSDGIDTFICLQEEEEVVSNRPRYAPLAGSDKTFVHLPIPDGSVPSHRKFIEHLTGIINFILHGRKVYLHCAGGHGRTGTYVA
;
A
#
# COMPACT_ATOMS: atom_id res chain seq x y z
N GLU A 1 16.51 24.84 2.65
CA GLU A 1 15.38 23.88 2.68
C GLU A 1 15.28 23.00 1.43
N VAL A 2 15.42 23.54 0.21
CA VAL A 2 15.46 22.76 -1.06
C VAL A 2 16.54 21.66 -1.08
N PHE A 3 17.68 21.88 -0.41
CA PHE A 3 18.79 20.92 -0.33
C PHE A 3 18.45 19.60 0.40
N ALA A 4 17.56 19.60 1.38
CA ALA A 4 17.15 18.37 2.08
C ALA A 4 16.22 17.52 1.20
N SER A 5 15.34 18.17 0.43
CA SER A 5 14.49 17.52 -0.57
C SER A 5 15.32 16.95 -1.74
N LEU A 6 16.35 17.67 -2.19
CA LEU A 6 17.31 17.18 -3.19
C LEU A 6 18.16 16.01 -2.67
N MET A 7 18.54 15.99 -1.38
CA MET A 7 19.18 14.82 -0.77
C MET A 7 18.25 13.61 -0.75
N GLY A 8 16.98 13.79 -0.38
CA GLY A 8 15.98 12.72 -0.43
C GLY A 8 15.74 12.20 -1.85
N MET A 9 15.68 13.09 -2.84
CA MET A 9 15.50 12.72 -4.25
C MET A 9 16.75 12.05 -4.84
N ARG A 10 17.95 12.42 -4.38
CA ARG A 10 19.20 11.74 -4.76
C ARG A 10 19.30 10.35 -4.13
N GLN A 11 18.96 10.21 -2.85
CA GLN A 11 18.85 8.90 -2.18
C GLN A 11 17.79 8.03 -2.87
N PHE A 12 16.66 8.62 -3.28
CA PHE A 12 15.65 7.95 -4.08
C PHE A 12 16.18 7.48 -5.44
N VAL A 13 16.91 8.31 -6.18
CA VAL A 13 17.51 7.91 -7.48
C VAL A 13 18.59 6.84 -7.29
N GLU A 14 19.43 6.96 -6.27
CA GLU A 14 20.47 5.97 -5.95
C GLU A 14 19.84 4.64 -5.50
N ALA A 15 18.76 4.68 -4.73
CA ALA A 15 18.06 3.50 -4.29
C ALA A 15 17.18 2.88 -5.40
N ALA A 16 16.58 3.69 -6.28
CA ALA A 16 15.90 3.21 -7.49
C ALA A 16 16.89 2.55 -8.46
N ARG A 17 18.12 3.08 -8.58
CA ARG A 17 19.23 2.43 -9.31
C ARG A 17 19.69 1.15 -8.63
N ALA A 18 19.76 1.10 -7.30
CA ALA A 18 19.99 -0.14 -6.56
C ALA A 18 18.83 -1.14 -6.73
N ALA A 19 17.59 -0.64 -6.88
CA ALA A 19 16.40 -1.43 -7.16
C ALA A 19 16.31 -1.94 -8.60
N GLN A 20 17.04 -1.35 -9.56
CA GLN A 20 17.29 -2.00 -10.85
C GLN A 20 18.09 -3.32 -10.67
N GLY A 21 18.74 -3.50 -9.52
CA GLY A 21 19.32 -4.76 -9.05
C GLY A 21 18.50 -5.48 -7.97
N LEU A 22 17.37 -4.92 -7.49
CA LEU A 22 16.38 -5.73 -6.79
C LEU A 22 15.89 -6.70 -7.85
N ALA A 23 16.20 -7.97 -7.68
CA ALA A 23 15.51 -9.01 -8.41
C ALA A 23 14.01 -8.73 -8.25
N LEU A 24 13.39 -8.21 -9.33
CA LEU A 24 12.04 -8.58 -9.71
C LEU A 24 11.97 -10.06 -9.38
N GLY A 25 10.95 -10.47 -8.62
CA GLY A 25 10.89 -11.82 -8.05
C GLY A 25 11.21 -12.89 -9.09
N SER A 26 11.38 -14.12 -8.63
CA SER A 26 11.57 -15.26 -9.53
C SER A 26 10.60 -15.17 -10.73
N PRO A 27 10.91 -15.69 -11.92
CA PRO A 27 9.98 -15.64 -13.06
C PRO A 27 8.56 -16.13 -12.73
N GLU A 28 8.42 -16.95 -11.69
CA GLU A 28 7.17 -17.42 -11.08
C GLU A 28 6.37 -16.29 -10.38
N ASP A 29 7.04 -15.32 -9.75
CA ASP A 29 6.47 -14.10 -9.13
C ASP A 29 5.97 -13.07 -10.15
N LEU A 30 6.47 -13.11 -11.39
CA LEU A 30 6.19 -12.10 -12.42
C LEU A 30 4.86 -12.31 -13.16
N GLY A 31 4.17 -13.45 -12.94
CA GLY A 31 2.97 -13.83 -13.68
C GLY A 31 1.75 -14.17 -12.82
N SER A 32 1.84 -14.10 -11.49
CA SER A 32 0.70 -14.40 -10.61
C SER A 32 -0.21 -13.18 -10.45
N SER A 33 -1.48 -13.36 -10.80
CA SER A 33 -2.53 -12.42 -10.39
C SER A 33 -2.58 -12.35 -8.87
N PRO A 34 -2.87 -11.18 -8.28
CA PRO A 34 -3.01 -11.07 -6.84
C PRO A 34 -4.13 -11.98 -6.32
N SER A 35 -3.94 -12.53 -5.12
CA SER A 35 -4.88 -13.49 -4.54
C SER A 35 -6.19 -12.83 -4.11
N CYS A 36 -6.16 -11.55 -3.79
CA CYS A 36 -7.33 -10.77 -3.38
C CYS A 36 -8.07 -10.17 -4.60
N PRO A 37 -9.39 -10.39 -4.73
CA PRO A 37 -10.21 -9.68 -5.71
C PRO A 37 -10.04 -8.15 -5.60
N TYR A 38 -10.16 -7.46 -6.74
CA TYR A 38 -10.06 -6.00 -6.83
C TYR A 38 -8.72 -5.40 -6.41
N SER A 39 -7.70 -6.23 -6.16
CA SER A 39 -6.33 -5.79 -5.96
C SER A 39 -5.52 -5.94 -7.24
N ASN A 40 -4.46 -5.14 -7.39
CA ASN A 40 -3.56 -5.17 -8.54
C ASN A 40 -2.11 -5.04 -8.08
N TRP A 41 -1.23 -5.88 -8.62
CA TRP A 41 0.20 -5.68 -8.46
C TRP A 41 0.63 -4.47 -9.27
N VAL A 42 1.22 -3.48 -8.59
CA VAL A 42 1.91 -2.34 -9.23
C VAL A 42 3.36 -2.74 -9.49
N LEU A 43 3.99 -3.37 -8.48
CA LEU A 43 5.28 -4.03 -8.60
C LEU A 43 5.10 -5.48 -8.14
N PRO A 44 5.23 -6.48 -9.03
CA PRO A 44 5.01 -7.88 -8.70
C PRO A 44 5.75 -8.31 -7.43
N SER A 45 5.04 -8.99 -6.52
CA SER A 45 5.55 -9.48 -5.23
C SER A 45 6.21 -8.41 -4.34
N ARG A 46 5.91 -7.12 -4.53
CA ARG A 46 6.49 -5.99 -3.76
C ARG A 46 5.49 -4.90 -3.39
N LEU A 47 4.68 -4.44 -4.35
CA LEU A 47 3.69 -3.38 -4.13
C LEU A 47 2.35 -3.82 -4.71
N LEU A 48 1.44 -4.19 -3.81
CA LEU A 48 0.05 -4.49 -4.09
C LEU A 48 -0.78 -3.26 -3.76
N CYS A 49 -1.80 -2.97 -4.58
CA CYS A 49 -2.77 -1.94 -4.25
C CYS A 49 -4.20 -2.45 -4.39
N GLY A 50 -5.12 -1.93 -3.58
CA GLY A 50 -6.51 -2.38 -3.58
C GLY A 50 -7.41 -1.56 -2.66
N PRO A 51 -8.68 -1.96 -2.50
CA PRO A 51 -9.63 -1.31 -1.61
C PRO A 51 -9.30 -1.57 -0.13
N TYR A 52 -10.01 -0.89 0.76
CA TYR A 52 -9.98 -1.22 2.18
C TYR A 52 -10.36 -2.71 2.37
N PRO A 53 -9.58 -3.55 3.08
CA PRO A 53 -9.82 -4.99 3.15
C PRO A 53 -11.18 -5.41 3.74
N GLY A 54 -11.80 -4.55 4.55
CA GLY A 54 -13.17 -4.74 5.05
C GLY A 54 -14.27 -4.18 4.14
N HIS A 55 -13.96 -3.87 2.88
CA HIS A 55 -14.94 -3.54 1.85
C HIS A 55 -15.02 -4.66 0.81
N ASP A 56 -16.19 -4.79 0.16
CA ASP A 56 -16.40 -5.67 -1.01
C ASP A 56 -16.01 -5.00 -2.34
N GLY A 57 -15.31 -3.87 -2.28
CA GLY A 57 -14.98 -3.00 -3.40
C GLY A 57 -15.83 -1.72 -3.47
N VAL A 58 -17.04 -1.72 -2.88
CA VAL A 58 -17.94 -0.55 -2.88
C VAL A 58 -18.56 -0.29 -1.50
N ASN A 59 -18.94 -1.34 -0.78
CA ASN A 59 -19.65 -1.30 0.50
C ASN A 59 -18.83 -1.95 1.62
N PHE A 60 -19.24 -1.72 2.87
CA PHE A 60 -18.75 -2.47 4.02
C PHE A 60 -19.12 -3.96 3.88
N SER A 61 -18.13 -4.83 4.03
CA SER A 61 -18.31 -6.27 3.97
C SER A 61 -18.72 -6.84 5.32
N THR A 62 -19.10 -8.12 5.34
CA THR A 62 -19.19 -8.89 6.58
C THR A 62 -17.81 -9.11 7.20
N PHE A 63 -17.78 -9.51 8.48
CA PHE A 63 -16.54 -9.91 9.15
C PHE A 63 -15.86 -11.09 8.46
N GLN A 64 -16.66 -12.06 7.99
CA GLN A 64 -16.15 -13.26 7.32
C GLN A 64 -15.48 -12.90 5.99
N GLU A 65 -16.11 -12.06 5.16
CA GLU A 65 -15.52 -11.59 3.90
C GLU A 65 -14.24 -10.78 4.12
N ALA A 66 -14.21 -9.92 5.13
CA ALA A 66 -12.99 -9.17 5.44
C ALA A 66 -11.84 -10.07 5.90
N LYS A 67 -12.16 -11.13 6.65
CA LYS A 67 -11.19 -12.15 7.03
C LYS A 67 -10.66 -12.87 5.79
N GLU A 68 -11.52 -13.27 4.87
CA GLU A 68 -11.10 -13.91 3.61
C GLU A 68 -10.24 -12.99 2.73
N ASN A 69 -10.60 -11.71 2.63
CA ASN A 69 -9.79 -10.71 1.94
C ASN A 69 -8.43 -10.57 2.60
N MET A 70 -8.38 -10.50 3.93
CA MET A 70 -7.12 -10.45 4.67
C MET A 70 -6.29 -11.71 4.50
N ASP A 71 -6.88 -12.90 4.57
CA ASP A 71 -6.16 -14.17 4.36
C ASP A 71 -5.52 -14.22 2.95
N ARG A 72 -6.22 -13.71 1.93
CA ARG A 72 -5.70 -13.58 0.56
C ARG A 72 -4.56 -12.56 0.45
N ILE A 73 -4.70 -11.38 1.05
CA ILE A 73 -3.64 -10.37 1.07
C ILE A 73 -2.39 -10.91 1.80
N LEU A 74 -2.59 -11.64 2.90
CA LEU A 74 -1.52 -12.26 3.66
C LEU A 74 -0.87 -13.42 2.89
N SER A 75 -1.61 -14.20 2.10
CA SER A 75 -1.04 -15.28 1.28
C SER A 75 -0.11 -14.78 0.18
N ASP A 76 -0.29 -13.54 -0.28
CA ASP A 76 0.64 -12.85 -1.18
C ASP A 76 1.95 -12.39 -0.46
N GLY A 77 2.03 -12.62 0.85
CA GLY A 77 3.18 -12.32 1.69
C GLY A 77 3.27 -10.86 2.13
N ILE A 78 2.18 -10.09 2.02
CA ILE A 78 2.13 -8.70 2.48
C ILE A 78 2.48 -8.62 3.97
N ASP A 79 3.40 -7.72 4.30
CA ASP A 79 3.89 -7.49 5.67
C ASP A 79 3.69 -6.04 6.15
N THR A 80 3.34 -5.13 5.24
CA THR A 80 3.25 -3.70 5.50
C THR A 80 1.98 -3.13 4.86
N PHE A 81 1.09 -2.57 5.66
CA PHE A 81 -0.18 -1.98 5.23
C PHE A 81 -0.08 -0.46 5.34
N ILE A 82 -0.35 0.24 4.24
CA ILE A 82 -0.34 1.69 4.17
C ILE A 82 -1.75 2.19 3.86
N CYS A 83 -2.35 2.86 4.83
CA CYS A 83 -3.71 3.40 4.76
C CYS A 83 -3.69 4.89 4.43
N LEU A 84 -4.39 5.27 3.36
CA LEU A 84 -4.55 6.65 2.91
C LEU A 84 -5.87 7.30 3.39
N GLN A 85 -6.71 6.57 4.13
CA GLN A 85 -7.97 7.09 4.65
C GLN A 85 -7.75 8.06 5.81
N GLU A 86 -8.62 9.04 5.99
CA GLU A 86 -8.64 9.90 7.18
C GLU A 86 -8.97 9.10 8.44
N GLU A 87 -8.60 9.62 9.61
CA GLU A 87 -8.79 8.92 10.88
C GLU A 87 -10.27 8.62 11.13
N GLU A 88 -11.15 9.57 10.79
CA GLU A 88 -12.59 9.44 10.95
C GLU A 88 -13.16 8.30 10.09
N GLU A 89 -12.64 8.12 8.87
CA GLU A 89 -12.98 6.99 8.00
C GLU A 89 -12.51 5.67 8.63
N VAL A 90 -11.24 5.59 9.07
CA VAL A 90 -10.67 4.39 9.71
C VAL A 90 -11.45 4.01 10.97
N VAL A 91 -11.85 5.00 11.76
CA VAL A 91 -12.65 4.80 12.97
C VAL A 91 -14.03 4.26 12.64
N SER A 92 -14.60 4.68 11.52
CA SER A 92 -15.93 4.30 11.05
C SER A 92 -15.94 2.96 10.31
N ASN A 93 -14.81 2.55 9.74
CA ASN A 93 -14.72 1.33 8.94
C ASN A 93 -15.11 0.07 9.73
N ARG A 94 -16.05 -0.69 9.19
CA ARG A 94 -16.45 -1.99 9.73
C ARG A 94 -16.47 -3.03 8.63
N PRO A 95 -15.89 -4.22 8.85
CA PRO A 95 -15.04 -4.61 9.99
C PRO A 95 -13.66 -3.94 9.96
N ARG A 96 -12.98 -3.88 11.12
CA ARG A 96 -11.57 -3.46 11.21
C ARG A 96 -10.66 -4.61 10.80
N TYR A 97 -9.79 -4.39 9.80
CA TYR A 97 -8.92 -5.47 9.30
C TYR A 97 -7.61 -5.62 10.07
N ALA A 98 -7.12 -4.57 10.75
CA ALA A 98 -5.84 -4.64 11.45
C ALA A 98 -5.73 -5.79 12.46
N PRO A 99 -6.78 -6.10 13.28
CA PRO A 99 -6.78 -7.28 14.14
C PRO A 99 -6.69 -8.62 13.41
N LEU A 100 -7.02 -8.67 12.12
CA LEU A 100 -7.00 -9.87 11.29
C LEU A 100 -5.62 -10.12 10.66
N ALA A 101 -4.73 -9.12 10.61
CA ALA A 101 -3.45 -9.24 9.90
C ALA A 101 -2.36 -10.02 10.68
N GLY A 102 -2.53 -10.16 12.00
CA GLY A 102 -1.49 -10.64 12.91
C GLY A 102 -0.65 -9.51 13.52
N SER A 103 0.05 -9.81 14.62
CA SER A 103 0.78 -8.81 15.42
C SER A 103 2.17 -8.46 14.88
N ASP A 104 2.69 -9.24 13.92
CA ASP A 104 4.01 -9.06 13.31
C ASP A 104 3.99 -8.13 12.08
N LYS A 105 2.81 -7.59 11.73
CA LYS A 105 2.60 -6.73 10.58
C LYS A 105 2.85 -5.25 10.91
N THR A 106 3.29 -4.51 9.90
CA THR A 106 3.49 -3.06 10.01
C THR A 106 2.29 -2.32 9.46
N PHE A 107 1.79 -1.32 10.19
CA PHE A 107 0.71 -0.46 9.75
C PHE A 107 1.19 0.99 9.72
N VAL A 108 0.97 1.66 8.60
CA VAL A 108 1.37 3.04 8.36
C VAL A 108 0.12 3.82 7.95
N HIS A 109 -0.08 4.98 8.57
CA HIS A 109 -1.22 5.84 8.29
C HIS A 109 -0.74 7.16 7.68
N LEU A 110 -1.15 7.41 6.44
CA LEU A 110 -0.78 8.56 5.63
C LEU A 110 -2.06 9.24 5.10
N PRO A 111 -2.87 9.86 5.98
CA PRO A 111 -4.23 10.28 5.66
C PRO A 111 -4.28 11.35 4.56
N ILE A 112 -5.24 11.19 3.65
CA ILE A 112 -5.55 12.14 2.59
C ILE A 112 -7.08 12.29 2.54
N PRO A 113 -7.61 13.51 2.54
CA PRO A 113 -9.05 13.72 2.45
C PRO A 113 -9.67 13.05 1.23
N ASP A 114 -10.85 12.47 1.40
CA ASP A 114 -11.49 11.76 0.29
C ASP A 114 -11.79 12.70 -0.90
N GLY A 115 -11.62 12.16 -2.11
CA GLY A 115 -11.72 12.96 -3.34
C GLY A 115 -10.65 14.04 -3.54
N SER A 116 -9.59 14.05 -2.71
CA SER A 116 -8.51 15.05 -2.79
C SER A 116 -7.14 14.43 -3.12
N VAL A 117 -6.15 15.31 -3.28
CA VAL A 117 -4.73 14.95 -3.47
C VAL A 117 -3.88 15.60 -2.37
N PRO A 118 -2.77 14.98 -1.95
CA PRO A 118 -1.85 15.60 -1.00
C PRO A 118 -1.20 16.86 -1.59
N SER A 119 -0.75 17.77 -0.73
CA SER A 119 0.17 18.84 -1.17
C SER A 119 1.43 18.25 -1.79
N HIS A 120 2.11 18.97 -2.68
CA HIS A 120 3.35 18.50 -3.31
C HIS A 120 4.39 18.02 -2.29
N ARG A 121 4.58 18.78 -1.20
CA ARG A 121 5.49 18.38 -0.13
C ARG A 121 5.07 17.07 0.53
N LYS A 122 3.78 16.93 0.88
CA LYS A 122 3.25 15.71 1.49
C LYS A 122 3.34 14.51 0.56
N PHE A 123 3.08 14.73 -0.73
CA PHE A 123 3.23 13.69 -1.75
C PHE A 123 4.66 13.14 -1.76
N ILE A 124 5.68 14.01 -1.82
CA ILE A 124 7.09 13.58 -1.79
C ILE A 124 7.43 12.88 -0.47
N GLU A 125 6.97 13.41 0.67
CA GLU A 125 7.18 12.79 1.99
C GLU A 125 6.60 11.36 2.03
N HIS A 126 5.35 11.19 1.61
CA HIS A 126 4.65 9.89 1.59
C HIS A 126 5.31 8.92 0.61
N LEU A 127 5.59 9.38 -0.62
CA LEU A 127 6.21 8.58 -1.66
C LEU A 127 7.59 8.06 -1.22
N THR A 128 8.40 8.92 -0.61
CA THR A 128 9.70 8.54 -0.05
C THR A 128 9.55 7.44 1.01
N GLY A 129 8.56 7.54 1.90
CA GLY A 129 8.26 6.52 2.90
C GLY A 129 7.87 5.17 2.27
N ILE A 130 6.93 5.18 1.31
CA ILE A 130 6.48 3.99 0.59
C ILE A 130 7.65 3.28 -0.08
N ILE A 131 8.47 4.03 -0.82
CA ILE A 131 9.63 3.48 -1.52
C ILE A 131 10.67 2.94 -0.55
N ASN A 132 10.91 3.60 0.58
CA ASN A 132 11.84 3.08 1.60
C ASN A 132 11.40 1.70 2.11
N PHE A 133 10.11 1.46 2.36
CA PHE A 133 9.65 0.11 2.72
C PHE A 133 10.01 -0.91 1.63
N ILE A 134 9.71 -0.61 0.37
CA ILE A 134 9.97 -1.51 -0.77
C ILE A 134 11.47 -1.81 -0.91
N LEU A 135 12.33 -0.79 -0.79
CA LEU A 135 13.79 -0.92 -0.90
C LEU A 135 14.41 -1.75 0.22
N HIS A 136 13.79 -1.76 1.41
CA HIS A 136 14.18 -2.61 2.53
C HIS A 136 13.55 -4.01 2.45
N GLY A 137 13.03 -4.39 1.29
CA GLY A 137 12.51 -5.74 1.01
C GLY A 137 11.12 -6.01 1.58
N ARG A 138 10.41 -4.98 2.06
CA ARG A 138 9.05 -5.12 2.58
C ARG A 138 8.05 -5.29 1.45
N LYS A 139 6.97 -6.03 1.72
CA LYS A 139 5.86 -6.25 0.79
C LYS A 139 4.68 -5.40 1.20
N VAL A 140 4.43 -4.36 0.42
CA VAL A 140 3.52 -3.26 0.75
C VAL A 140 2.15 -3.49 0.14
N TYR A 141 1.10 -3.32 0.95
CA TYR A 141 -0.27 -3.14 0.51
C TYR A 141 -0.70 -1.68 0.71
N LEU A 142 -0.89 -0.95 -0.39
CA LEU A 142 -1.32 0.44 -0.38
C LEU A 142 -2.82 0.53 -0.68
N HIS A 143 -3.59 1.15 0.21
CA HIS A 143 -5.03 1.26 0.04
C HIS A 143 -5.61 2.61 0.49
N CYS A 144 -6.78 2.92 -0.06
CA CYS A 144 -7.72 3.90 0.49
C CYS A 144 -9.05 3.17 0.75
N ALA A 145 -10.20 3.83 0.60
CA ALA A 145 -11.50 3.16 0.69
C ALA A 145 -11.74 2.21 -0.50
N GLY A 146 -11.66 2.72 -1.73
CA GLY A 146 -11.95 1.98 -2.97
C GLY A 146 -10.72 1.51 -3.76
N GLY A 147 -9.52 1.94 -3.39
CA GLY A 147 -8.29 1.47 -4.02
C GLY A 147 -7.93 2.10 -5.37
N HIS A 148 -8.67 3.10 -5.85
CA HIS A 148 -8.44 3.71 -7.17
C HIS A 148 -8.15 5.23 -7.14
N GLY A 149 -8.76 6.01 -6.23
CA GLY A 149 -8.59 7.48 -6.22
C GLY A 149 -7.28 7.92 -5.58
N ARG A 150 -7.28 8.04 -4.24
CA ARG A 150 -6.08 8.36 -3.45
C ARG A 150 -4.95 7.36 -3.72
N THR A 151 -5.25 6.07 -3.75
CA THR A 151 -4.28 5.02 -4.11
C THR A 151 -3.72 5.21 -5.52
N GLY A 152 -4.58 5.44 -6.52
CA GLY A 152 -4.18 5.68 -7.91
C GLY A 152 -3.21 6.85 -8.05
N THR A 153 -3.37 7.89 -7.24
CA THR A 153 -2.48 9.06 -7.21
C THR A 153 -1.03 8.70 -6.89
N TYR A 154 -0.77 7.60 -6.17
CA TYR A 154 0.59 7.15 -5.81
C TYR A 154 1.16 6.08 -6.74
N VAL A 155 0.32 5.37 -7.49
CA VAL A 155 0.73 4.18 -8.26
C VAL A 155 0.70 4.38 -9.78
N ALA A 156 0.25 5.56 -10.24
CA ALA A 156 0.34 6.01 -11.63
C ALA A 156 1.76 6.48 -11.97
#